data_AF-A0A833ZYS7-F1
#
_entry.id   AF-A0A833ZYS7-F1
#
_cell.length_a   1.000
_cell.length_b   1.000
_cell.length_c   1.000
_cell.angle_alpha   90.00
_cell.angle_beta   90.00
_cell.angle_gamma   90.00
#
_symmetry.space_group_name_H-M   'P 1'
#
loop_
_entity.id
_entity.type
_entity.pdbx_description
1 polymer ?
#
loop_
_entity_poly.entity_id
_entity_poly.type
_entity_poly.pdbx_seq_one_letter_code
_entity_poly.pdbx_strand_id
1 'polypeptide(L)'
;MASRAGPRAAGTDGSDFQHRERVAKHYQMSVTLKYEIKKLIYVHLVLWLLLVAKMSVGHLRLFSIAPLIYGSMEMFPAAQQLYRHGKAYRFLFGFSAVSVMYLVLVLAVQVHAWQLYYSKKLLDSWFTSTQEKKRK
;
A
#
# COMPACT_ATOMS: atom_id res chain seq x y z
N MET A 1 -11.11 -26.99 34.70
CA MET A 1 -10.00 -27.95 34.52
C MET A 1 -10.10 -28.53 33.11
N ALA A 2 -9.22 -28.16 32.18
CA ALA A 2 -9.18 -28.76 30.85
C ALA A 2 -8.64 -30.21 30.96
N SER A 3 -9.31 -31.17 30.32
CA SER A 3 -8.98 -32.59 30.43
C SER A 3 -7.53 -32.85 30.00
N ARG A 4 -6.71 -33.41 30.90
CA ARG A 4 -5.31 -33.76 30.62
C ARG A 4 -5.14 -34.82 29.52
N ALA A 5 -6.20 -35.50 29.08
CA ALA A 5 -6.15 -36.63 28.14
C ALA A 5 -6.95 -36.41 26.84
N GLY A 6 -7.14 -35.16 26.40
CA GLY A 6 -7.76 -34.89 25.09
C GLY A 6 -6.87 -35.32 23.91
N PRO A 7 -7.43 -35.44 22.68
CA PRO A 7 -6.65 -35.76 21.48
C PRO A 7 -5.48 -34.78 21.32
N ARG A 8 -4.25 -35.30 21.27
CA ARG A 8 -3.03 -34.51 21.02
C ARG A 8 -2.59 -34.72 19.59
N ALA A 9 -1.94 -33.72 19.00
CA ALA A 9 -1.25 -33.93 17.74
C ALA A 9 -0.23 -35.08 17.89
N ALA A 10 -0.01 -35.86 16.84
CA ALA A 10 0.95 -36.97 16.89
C ALA A 10 2.37 -36.44 17.16
N GLY A 11 3.10 -37.08 18.09
CA GLY A 11 4.50 -36.76 18.39
C GLY A 11 4.74 -35.60 19.37
N THR A 12 3.76 -35.21 20.18
CA THR A 12 3.87 -34.10 21.15
C THR A 12 3.23 -34.48 22.47
N ASP A 13 3.84 -34.05 23.58
CA ASP A 13 3.35 -34.27 24.94
C ASP A 13 2.21 -33.30 25.33
N GLY A 14 1.85 -32.37 24.43
CA GLY A 14 0.83 -31.34 24.63
C GLY A 14 1.31 -30.11 25.41
N SER A 15 2.56 -30.08 25.88
CA SER A 15 3.12 -28.91 26.59
C SER A 15 3.45 -27.74 25.65
N ASP A 16 3.57 -28.01 24.35
CA ASP A 16 3.99 -27.06 23.32
C ASP A 16 2.83 -26.25 22.70
N PHE A 17 1.62 -26.34 23.25
CA PHE A 17 0.41 -25.70 22.72
C PHE A 17 0.57 -24.17 22.53
N GLN A 18 1.13 -23.46 23.51
CA GLN A 18 1.37 -22.00 23.41
C GLN A 18 2.32 -21.63 22.28
N HIS A 19 3.25 -22.52 21.94
CA HIS A 19 4.17 -22.30 20.84
C HIS A 19 3.49 -22.57 19.50
N ARG A 20 2.70 -23.65 19.40
CA ARG A 20 1.91 -23.95 18.19
C ARG A 20 0.93 -22.85 17.86
N GLU A 21 0.22 -22.31 18.85
CA GLU A 21 -0.69 -21.18 18.68
C GLU A 21 0.04 -19.92 18.19
N ARG A 22 1.22 -19.61 18.75
CA ARG A 22 2.05 -18.49 18.28
C ARG A 22 2.52 -18.67 16.85
N VAL A 23 3.03 -19.84 16.49
CA VAL A 23 3.48 -20.15 15.11
C VAL A 23 2.33 -20.07 14.12
N ALA A 24 1.16 -20.64 14.45
CA ALA A 24 -0.03 -20.56 13.62
C ALA A 24 -0.50 -19.11 13.43
N LYS A 25 -0.50 -18.31 14.50
CA LYS A 25 -0.85 -16.88 14.45
C LYS A 25 0.11 -16.09 13.56
N HIS A 26 1.42 -16.35 13.65
CA HIS A 26 2.41 -15.72 12.78
C HIS A 26 2.21 -16.08 11.30
N TYR A 27 1.92 -17.35 11.01
CA TYR A 27 1.67 -17.78 9.64
C TYR A 27 0.39 -17.15 9.07
N GLN A 28 -0.71 -17.19 9.83
CA GLN A 28 -1.97 -16.59 9.43
C GLN A 28 -1.81 -15.07 9.20
N MET A 29 -1.13 -14.38 10.12
CA MET A 29 -0.88 -12.95 10.00
C MET A 29 -0.02 -12.61 8.77
N SER A 30 1.01 -13.41 8.47
CA SER A 30 1.83 -13.20 7.27
C SER A 30 1.03 -13.40 5.98
N VAL A 31 0.17 -14.41 5.92
CA VAL A 31 -0.68 -14.66 4.75
C VAL A 31 -1.67 -13.51 4.53
N THR A 32 -2.37 -13.08 5.59
CA THR A 32 -3.32 -11.95 5.51
C THR A 32 -2.62 -10.66 5.08
N LEU A 33 -1.49 -10.32 5.71
CA LEU A 33 -0.73 -9.10 5.35
C LEU A 33 -0.21 -9.15 3.91
N LYS A 34 0.30 -10.29 3.44
CA LYS A 34 0.73 -10.46 2.04
C LYS A 34 -0.43 -10.27 1.07
N TYR A 35 -1.62 -10.75 1.41
CA TYR A 35 -2.81 -10.57 0.58
C TYR A 35 -3.25 -9.10 0.52
N GLU A 36 -3.27 -8.40 1.65
CA GLU A 36 -3.56 -6.96 1.69
C GLU A 36 -2.55 -6.14 0.88
N ILE A 37 -1.25 -6.45 1.02
CA ILE A 37 -0.19 -5.81 0.24
C ILE A 37 -0.39 -6.06 -1.27
N LYS A 38 -0.74 -7.28 -1.68
CA LYS A 38 -1.01 -7.59 -3.10
C LYS A 38 -2.19 -6.78 -3.65
N LYS A 39 -3.29 -6.64 -2.90
CA LYS A 39 -4.42 -5.79 -3.32
C LYS A 39 -3.98 -4.34 -3.50
N LEU A 40 -3.21 -3.80 -2.57
CA LEU A 40 -2.67 -2.44 -2.67
C LEU A 40 -1.72 -2.29 -3.87
N ILE A 41 -0.87 -3.29 -4.14
CA ILE A 41 -0.01 -3.32 -5.33
C ILE A 41 -0.85 -3.32 -6.60
N TYR A 42 -1.92 -4.11 -6.70
CA TYR A 42 -2.79 -4.09 -7.88
C TYR A 42 -3.46 -2.74 -8.08
N VAL A 43 -3.99 -2.11 -7.03
CA VAL A 43 -4.55 -0.75 -7.11
C VAL A 43 -3.49 0.26 -7.53
N HIS A 44 -2.28 0.18 -6.96
CA HIS A 44 -1.17 1.04 -7.34
C HIS A 44 -0.78 0.85 -8.81
N LEU A 45 -0.68 -0.40 -9.29
CA LEU A 45 -0.38 -0.70 -10.69
C LEU A 45 -1.46 -0.18 -11.64
N VAL A 46 -2.74 -0.28 -11.28
CA VAL A 46 -3.84 0.29 -12.07
C VAL A 46 -3.75 1.81 -12.12
N LEU A 47 -3.56 2.47 -10.97
CA LEU A 47 -3.37 3.94 -10.92
C LEU A 47 -2.14 4.37 -11.73
N TRP A 48 -1.05 3.63 -11.63
CA TRP A 48 0.18 3.88 -12.38
C TRP A 48 -0.05 3.71 -13.88
N LEU A 49 -0.73 2.64 -14.32
CA LEU A 49 -1.08 2.42 -15.73
C LEU A 49 -2.01 3.51 -16.26
N LEU A 50 -2.99 3.97 -15.50
CA LEU A 50 -3.87 5.08 -15.89
C LEU A 50 -3.09 6.39 -16.02
N LEU A 51 -2.12 6.63 -15.14
CA LEU A 51 -1.25 7.80 -15.22
C LEU A 51 -0.32 7.70 -16.44
N VAL A 52 0.29 6.53 -16.69
CA VAL A 52 1.10 6.27 -17.88
C VAL A 52 0.29 6.40 -19.16
N ALA A 53 -0.95 5.89 -19.20
CA ALA A 53 -1.84 6.05 -20.33
C ALA A 53 -2.17 7.53 -20.59
N LYS A 54 -2.55 8.29 -19.55
CA LYS A 54 -2.76 9.75 -19.66
C LYS A 54 -1.50 10.45 -20.16
N MET A 55 -0.33 10.10 -19.62
CA MET A 55 0.95 10.64 -20.03
C MET A 55 1.24 10.26 -21.48
N SER A 56 0.98 9.03 -21.94
CA SER A 56 1.21 8.61 -23.33
C SER A 56 0.30 9.34 -24.34
N VAL A 57 -0.95 9.62 -23.95
CA VAL A 57 -1.90 10.41 -24.77
C VAL A 57 -1.46 11.89 -24.85
N GLY A 58 -0.82 12.42 -23.81
CA GLY A 58 -0.26 13.79 -23.80
C GLY A 58 1.17 13.92 -24.35
N HIS A 59 1.99 12.86 -24.27
CA HIS A 59 3.44 12.86 -24.50
C HIS A 59 3.89 12.12 -25.76
N LEU A 60 3.02 11.92 -26.75
CA LEU A 60 3.45 11.80 -28.15
C LEU A 60 4.23 13.05 -28.64
N ARG A 61 4.47 14.07 -27.78
CA ARG A 61 5.31 15.24 -28.06
C ARG A 61 6.44 15.55 -27.08
N LEU A 62 6.62 14.91 -25.91
CA LEU A 62 7.80 15.18 -25.04
C LEU A 62 7.94 14.18 -23.87
N PHE A 63 8.86 13.21 -23.97
CA PHE A 63 9.17 12.26 -22.90
C PHE A 63 9.93 12.92 -21.73
N SER A 64 9.57 12.63 -20.47
CA SER A 64 10.51 12.33 -19.36
C SER A 64 9.82 12.12 -18.01
N ILE A 65 10.51 11.42 -17.10
CA ILE A 65 10.09 10.89 -15.78
C ILE A 65 10.04 11.98 -14.66
N ALA A 66 10.41 13.22 -14.97
CA ALA A 66 10.33 14.38 -14.07
C ALA A 66 8.91 14.79 -13.53
N PRO A 67 7.76 14.52 -14.18
CA PRO A 67 6.45 15.03 -13.78
C PRO A 67 5.93 14.56 -12.42
N LEU A 68 6.41 13.44 -11.88
CA LEU A 68 5.87 12.88 -10.64
C LEU A 68 6.34 13.59 -9.36
N ILE A 69 7.57 14.11 -9.35
CA ILE A 69 8.10 14.92 -8.23
C ILE A 69 7.88 16.42 -8.51
N TYR A 70 7.97 16.84 -9.76
CA TYR A 70 7.75 18.24 -10.17
C TYR A 70 6.25 18.66 -10.12
N GLY A 71 5.33 17.71 -10.30
CA GLY A 71 3.89 17.98 -10.38
C GLY A 71 3.23 18.44 -9.08
N SER A 72 3.73 18.10 -7.89
CA SER A 72 3.10 18.54 -6.64
C SER A 72 3.40 20.01 -6.31
N MET A 73 4.60 20.50 -6.62
CA MET A 73 5.01 21.89 -6.40
C MET A 73 4.56 22.83 -7.54
N GLU A 74 4.53 22.36 -8.80
CA GLU A 74 4.02 23.17 -9.93
C GLU A 74 2.50 23.39 -9.92
N MET A 75 1.73 22.46 -9.36
CA MET A 75 0.27 22.53 -9.41
C MET A 75 -0.31 23.47 -8.35
N PHE A 76 0.49 23.91 -7.39
CA PHE A 76 0.05 24.81 -6.33
C PHE A 76 -0.29 26.23 -6.83
N PRO A 77 0.54 26.91 -7.64
CA PRO A 77 0.15 28.16 -8.30
C PRO A 77 -1.10 28.02 -9.18
N ALA A 78 -1.23 26.91 -9.91
CA ALA A 78 -2.41 26.64 -10.75
C ALA A 78 -3.68 26.39 -9.91
N ALA A 79 -3.55 25.72 -8.76
CA ALA A 79 -4.64 25.56 -7.81
C ALA A 79 -5.02 26.89 -7.17
N GLN A 80 -4.04 27.71 -6.78
CA GLN A 80 -4.30 29.05 -6.25
C GLN A 80 -5.03 29.92 -7.29
N GLN A 81 -4.62 29.85 -8.57
CA GLN A 81 -5.31 30.56 -9.65
C GLN A 81 -6.74 30.05 -9.88
N LEU A 82 -6.97 28.74 -9.76
CA LEU A 82 -8.31 28.18 -9.83
C LEU A 82 -9.19 28.65 -8.65
N TYR A 83 -8.72 28.49 -7.42
CA TYR A 83 -9.51 28.73 -6.21
C TYR A 83 -9.68 30.21 -5.87
N ARG A 84 -8.70 31.07 -6.17
CA ARG A 84 -8.79 32.51 -5.88
C ARG A 84 -9.31 33.34 -7.04
N HIS A 85 -9.05 32.92 -8.28
CA HIS A 85 -9.38 33.72 -9.46
C HIS A 85 -10.38 33.03 -10.40
N GLY A 86 -10.78 31.78 -10.13
CA GLY A 86 -11.72 31.04 -10.96
C GLY A 86 -11.17 30.64 -12.34
N LYS A 87 -9.86 30.77 -12.57
CA LYS A 87 -9.23 30.53 -13.88
C LYS A 87 -8.61 29.13 -13.94
N ALA A 88 -9.12 28.31 -14.86
CA ALA A 88 -8.54 27.00 -15.21
C ALA A 88 -7.89 27.07 -16.59
N TYR A 89 -6.60 26.70 -16.67
CA TYR A 89 -5.83 26.74 -17.93
C TYR A 89 -5.68 25.36 -18.60
N ARG A 90 -5.96 24.28 -17.87
CA ARG A 90 -5.89 22.90 -18.36
C ARG A 90 -7.14 22.15 -17.92
N PHE A 91 -7.76 21.44 -18.84
CA PHE A 91 -8.99 20.69 -18.60
C PHE A 91 -8.77 19.20 -18.88
N LEU A 92 -9.46 18.35 -18.13
CA LEU A 92 -9.49 16.90 -18.30
C LEU A 92 -10.94 16.43 -18.17
N PHE A 93 -11.49 15.87 -19.25
CA PHE A 93 -12.89 15.44 -19.33
C PHE A 93 -13.92 16.50 -18.88
N GLY A 94 -13.69 17.77 -19.24
CA GLY A 94 -14.58 18.90 -18.87
C GLY A 94 -14.35 19.49 -17.48
N PHE A 95 -13.53 18.87 -16.63
CA PHE A 95 -13.15 19.39 -15.32
C PHE A 95 -11.77 20.03 -15.32
N SER A 96 -11.48 20.92 -14.37
CA SER A 96 -10.13 21.47 -14.21
C SER A 96 -9.13 20.36 -13.93
N ALA A 97 -8.10 20.24 -14.78
CA ALA A 97 -7.09 19.19 -14.66
C ALA A 97 -6.35 19.25 -13.32
N VAL A 98 -6.23 20.45 -12.72
CA VAL A 98 -5.57 20.62 -11.43
C VAL A 98 -6.35 19.93 -10.31
N SER A 99 -7.67 20.09 -10.29
CA SER A 99 -8.55 19.47 -9.28
C SER A 99 -8.52 17.95 -9.38
N VAL A 100 -8.61 17.42 -10.60
CA VAL A 100 -8.57 15.97 -10.84
C VAL A 100 -7.23 15.37 -10.39
N MET A 101 -6.12 16.04 -10.68
CA MET A 101 -4.80 15.54 -10.29
C MET A 101 -4.52 15.64 -8.79
N TYR A 102 -5.06 16.64 -8.08
CA TYR A 102 -4.97 16.67 -6.62
C TYR A 102 -5.72 15.50 -5.97
N LEU A 103 -6.88 15.12 -6.51
CA LEU A 103 -7.61 13.93 -6.04
C LEU A 103 -6.78 12.65 -6.26
N VAL A 104 -6.18 12.50 -7.44
CA VAL A 104 -5.28 11.38 -7.74
C VAL A 104 -4.09 11.36 -6.78
N LEU A 105 -3.49 12.52 -6.51
CA LEU A 105 -2.36 12.66 -5.59
C LEU A 105 -2.74 12.24 -4.16
N VAL A 106 -3.88 12.69 -3.64
CA VAL A 106 -4.35 12.31 -2.30
C VAL A 106 -4.58 10.79 -2.22
N LEU A 107 -5.23 10.21 -3.22
CA LEU A 107 -5.45 8.76 -3.27
C LEU A 107 -4.12 7.98 -3.35
N ALA A 108 -3.17 8.45 -4.16
CA ALA A 108 -1.85 7.82 -4.28
C ALA A 108 -1.09 7.88 -2.95
N VAL A 109 -1.08 9.04 -2.29
CA VAL A 109 -0.47 9.21 -0.96
C VAL A 109 -1.10 8.27 0.06
N GLN A 110 -2.44 8.16 0.06
CA GLN A 110 -3.15 7.25 0.96
C GLN A 110 -2.76 5.79 0.71
N VAL A 111 -2.77 5.34 -0.55
CA VAL A 111 -2.34 3.96 -0.93
C VAL A 111 -0.90 3.70 -0.49
N HIS A 112 0.03 4.63 -0.73
CA HIS A 112 1.43 4.48 -0.33
C HIS A 112 1.61 4.46 1.19
N ALA A 113 0.86 5.28 1.93
CA ALA A 113 0.90 5.28 3.39
C ALA A 113 0.47 3.91 3.97
N TRP A 114 -0.62 3.34 3.46
CA TRP A 114 -1.07 1.99 3.85
C TRP A 114 -0.07 0.91 3.45
N GLN A 115 0.49 1.00 2.25
CA GLN A 115 1.50 0.05 1.78
C GLN A 115 2.75 0.06 2.66
N LEU A 116 3.25 1.24 3.05
CA LEU A 116 4.39 1.38 3.96
C LEU A 116 4.05 0.85 5.36
N TYR A 117 2.86 1.16 5.88
CA TYR A 117 2.39 0.66 7.17
C TYR A 117 2.36 -0.88 7.22
N TYR A 118 1.75 -1.53 6.22
CA TYR A 118 1.70 -2.99 6.17
C TYR A 118 3.06 -3.62 5.93
N SER A 119 3.92 -2.98 5.13
CA SER A 119 5.29 -3.45 4.91
C SER A 119 6.11 -3.42 6.21
N LYS A 120 5.96 -2.37 7.03
CA LYS A 120 6.58 -2.28 8.36
C LYS A 120 6.08 -3.39 9.29
N LYS A 121 4.76 -3.57 9.39
CA LYS A 121 4.18 -4.67 10.20
C LYS A 121 4.67 -6.06 9.76
N LEU A 122 4.78 -6.30 8.45
CA LEU A 122 5.28 -7.56 7.93
C LEU A 122 6.75 -7.77 8.30
N LEU A 123 7.58 -6.72 8.18
CA LEU A 123 8.98 -6.75 8.56
C LEU A 123 9.15 -7.05 10.05
N ASP A 124 8.37 -6.41 10.91
CA ASP A 124 8.37 -6.66 12.36
C ASP A 124 7.98 -8.11 12.66
N SER A 125 6.91 -8.62 12.03
CA SER A 125 6.50 -10.02 12.19
C SER A 125 7.58 -11.01 11.76
N TRP A 126 8.31 -10.73 10.67
CA TRP A 126 9.41 -11.59 10.23
C TRP A 126 10.57 -11.55 11.21
N PHE A 127 10.95 -10.36 11.69
CA PHE A 127 12.00 -10.20 12.68
C PHE A 127 11.68 -10.96 13.98
N THR A 128 10.48 -10.77 14.54
CA THR A 128 10.05 -11.48 15.76
C THR A 128 10.07 -12.99 15.57
N SER A 129 9.52 -13.52 14.47
CA SER A 129 9.48 -14.97 14.22
C SER A 129 10.89 -15.58 14.08
N THR A 130 11.82 -14.85 13.45
CA THR A 130 13.19 -15.32 13.23
C THR A 130 13.97 -15.34 14.54
N GLN A 131 13.80 -14.33 15.39
CA GLN A 131 14.43 -14.28 16.72
C GLN A 131 13.84 -15.35 17.65
N GLU A 132 12.52 -15.58 17.63
CA GLU A 132 11.89 -16.63 18.43
C GLU A 132 12.37 -18.03 18.03
N LYS A 133 12.60 -18.27 16.73
CA LYS A 133 13.20 -19.53 16.24
C LYS A 133 14.66 -19.72 16.67
N LYS A 134 15.45 -18.64 16.75
CA LYS A 134 16.86 -18.68 17.20
C LYS A 134 17.02 -18.88 18.71
N ARG A 135 16.02 -18.49 19.50
CA ARG A 135 16.05 -18.49 20.96
C ARG A 135 15.61 -19.84 21.58
N LYS A 136 15.09 -20.73 20.75
CA LYS A 136 14.88 -22.15 21.04
C LYS A 136 16.05 -22.96 20.53
#